data_AF-A0A2W6U0D6-F1
#
_entry.id   AF-A0A2W6U0D6-F1
#
_cell.length_a   1.000
_cell.length_b   1.000
_cell.length_c   1.000
_cell.angle_alpha   90.00
_cell.angle_beta   90.00
_cell.angle_gamma   90.00
#
_symmetry.space_group_name_H-M   'P 1'
#
loop_
_entity.id
_entity.type
_entity.pdbx_description
1 polymer ?
#
loop_
_entity_poly.entity_id
_entity_poly.type
_entity_poly.pdbx_seq_one_letter_code
_entity_poly.pdbx_strand_id
1 'polypeptide(L)'
;MPKASVYRAVQTLEQMRFLDRNSASGGYNLGISILRLGFDYLSSMDIVQIGQPIIQRLRDITSHSAQLSVLDGREVVYVAHASAIGELPSGVSVGTRRPAHCTATGRVLLMTMPEQELGALYPEPAFAFTSEQGPKTPKELVELLGNDSARGHAISESFYQPGVSTVAYPLRDGDGKVLA
;
A
#
# COMPACT_ATOMS: atom_id res chain seq x y z
N MET A 1 -4.29 22.57 16.60
CA MET A 1 -4.63 22.24 18.01
C MET A 1 -3.87 23.16 18.95
N PRO A 2 -4.45 23.58 20.09
CA PRO A 2 -3.75 24.32 21.13
C PRO A 2 -2.60 23.50 21.74
N LYS A 3 -1.49 24.15 22.12
CA LYS A 3 -0.28 23.50 22.69
C LYS A 3 -0.59 22.62 23.91
N ALA A 4 -1.47 23.07 24.79
CA ALA A 4 -1.89 22.31 25.97
C ALA A 4 -2.63 21.01 25.64
N SER A 5 -3.42 20.99 24.55
CA SER A 5 -4.13 19.79 24.11
C SER A 5 -3.18 18.78 23.46
N VAL A 6 -2.20 19.25 22.68
CA VAL A 6 -1.15 18.38 22.14
C VAL A 6 -0.34 17.74 23.27
N TYR A 7 0.05 18.53 24.28
CA TYR A 7 0.83 18.03 25.41
C TYR A 7 0.10 16.93 26.19
N ARG A 8 -1.20 17.13 26.48
CA ARG A 8 -2.02 16.09 27.13
C ARG A 8 -2.14 14.81 26.30
N ALA A 9 -2.33 14.95 24.99
CA ALA A 9 -2.39 13.79 24.09
C ALA A 9 -1.07 13.02 24.07
N VAL A 10 0.06 13.72 23.94
CA VAL A 10 1.40 13.11 23.95
C VAL A 10 1.70 12.45 25.29
N GLN A 11 1.37 13.09 26.41
CA GLN A 11 1.55 12.52 27.74
C GLN A 11 0.70 11.25 27.93
N THR A 12 -0.50 11.22 27.39
CA THR A 12 -1.37 10.02 27.41
C THR A 12 -0.75 8.90 26.56
N LEU A 13 -0.28 9.20 25.35
CA LEU A 13 0.38 8.22 24.48
C LEU A 13 1.69 7.69 25.08
N GLU A 14 2.44 8.53 25.79
CA GLU A 14 3.65 8.12 26.53
C GLU A 14 3.29 7.20 27.71
N GLN A 15 2.27 7.54 28.50
CA GLN A 15 1.77 6.69 29.59
C GLN A 15 1.28 5.33 29.09
N MET A 16 0.67 5.29 27.89
CA MET A 16 0.23 4.06 27.24
C MET A 16 1.34 3.35 26.43
N ARG A 17 2.58 3.86 26.47
CA ARG A 17 3.78 3.33 25.78
C ARG A 17 3.65 3.27 24.25
N PHE A 18 2.80 4.11 23.67
CA PHE A 18 2.76 4.36 22.22
C PHE A 18 3.83 5.36 21.78
N LEU A 19 4.33 6.19 22.69
CA LEU A 19 5.47 7.06 22.46
C LEU A 19 6.53 6.86 23.55
N ASP A 20 7.79 6.91 23.17
CA ASP A 20 8.92 6.96 24.09
C ASP A 20 9.61 8.32 23.94
N ARG A 21 9.83 9.02 25.05
CA ARG A 21 10.54 10.30 25.02
C ARG A 21 12.03 10.06 24.72
N ASN A 22 12.52 10.70 23.66
CA ASN A 22 13.92 10.64 23.28
C ASN A 22 14.69 11.70 24.08
N SER A 23 15.41 11.26 25.11
CA SER A 23 16.18 12.13 26.00
C SER A 23 17.32 12.88 25.29
N ALA A 24 17.84 12.36 24.17
CA ALA A 24 18.93 12.97 23.42
C ALA A 24 18.47 14.08 22.48
N SER A 25 17.29 13.95 21.85
CA SER A 25 16.76 14.96 20.92
C SER A 25 15.69 15.87 21.51
N GLY A 26 15.17 15.53 22.70
CA GLY A 26 14.01 16.21 23.30
C GLY A 26 12.68 15.91 22.60
N GLY A 27 12.70 15.06 21.56
CA GLY A 27 11.53 14.61 20.80
C GLY A 27 10.93 13.30 21.34
N TYR A 28 10.11 12.65 20.51
CA TYR A 28 9.50 11.36 20.83
C TYR A 28 9.75 10.37 19.70
N ASN A 29 9.98 9.11 20.06
CA ASN A 29 10.04 7.96 19.16
C ASN A 29 8.75 7.14 19.32
N LEU A 30 8.46 6.27 18.35
CA LEU A 30 7.39 5.28 18.47
C LEU A 30 7.72 4.30 19.61
N GLY A 31 6.76 4.10 20.51
CA GLY A 31 6.89 3.16 21.62
C GLY A 31 6.46 1.74 21.26
N ILE A 32 6.89 0.78 22.06
CA ILE A 32 6.69 -0.66 21.81
C ILE A 32 5.21 -1.07 21.64
N SER A 33 4.25 -0.35 22.24
CA SER A 33 2.82 -0.67 22.12
C SER A 33 2.32 -0.59 20.67
N ILE A 34 2.99 0.18 19.80
CA ILE A 34 2.67 0.26 18.38
C ILE A 34 2.93 -1.07 17.68
N LEU A 35 4.01 -1.78 18.03
CA LEU A 35 4.31 -3.08 17.44
C LEU A 35 3.21 -4.08 17.74
N ARG A 36 2.69 -4.08 18.97
CA ARG A 36 1.58 -4.96 19.35
C ARG A 36 0.34 -4.70 18.50
N LEU A 37 -0.07 -3.44 18.36
CA LEU A 37 -1.25 -3.09 17.56
C LEU A 37 -1.08 -3.47 16.08
N GLY A 38 0.09 -3.17 15.51
CA GLY A 38 0.40 -3.51 14.11
C GLY A 38 0.43 -5.03 13.89
N PHE A 39 1.03 -5.77 14.81
CA PHE A 39 1.13 -7.23 14.72
C PHE A 39 -0.23 -7.91 14.93
N ASP A 40 -1.03 -7.45 15.89
CA ASP A 40 -2.39 -7.98 16.12
C ASP A 40 -3.27 -7.76 14.87
N TYR A 41 -3.18 -6.59 14.23
CA TYR A 41 -3.88 -6.32 12.98
C TYR A 41 -3.41 -7.25 11.85
N LEU A 42 -2.11 -7.31 11.56
CA LEU A 42 -1.57 -8.15 10.48
C LEU A 42 -1.84 -9.65 10.73
N SER A 43 -1.75 -10.11 11.98
CA SER A 43 -2.00 -11.50 12.35
C SER A 43 -3.47 -11.87 12.22
N SER A 44 -4.40 -10.91 12.34
CA SER A 44 -5.82 -11.13 12.09
C SER A 44 -6.18 -11.23 10.60
N MET A 45 -5.26 -10.90 9.70
CA MET A 45 -5.48 -10.95 8.25
C MET A 45 -5.10 -12.32 7.68
N ASP A 46 -6.11 -13.15 7.38
CA ASP A 46 -5.91 -14.46 6.75
C ASP A 46 -5.06 -14.37 5.47
N ILE A 47 -5.23 -13.29 4.70
CA ILE A 47 -4.49 -13.06 3.46
C ILE A 47 -2.98 -12.92 3.66
N VAL A 48 -2.54 -12.39 4.80
CA VAL A 48 -1.11 -12.27 5.11
C VAL A 48 -0.56 -13.65 5.50
N GLN A 49 -1.28 -14.39 6.35
CA GLN A 49 -0.87 -15.72 6.79
C GLN A 49 -0.76 -16.72 5.63
N ILE A 50 -1.78 -16.74 4.76
CA ILE A 50 -1.85 -17.63 3.60
C ILE A 50 -0.95 -17.14 2.47
N GLY A 51 -0.89 -15.82 2.26
CA GLY A 51 -0.23 -15.23 1.11
C GLY A 51 1.30 -15.11 1.25
N GLN A 52 1.83 -14.93 2.45
CA GLN A 52 3.28 -14.83 2.69
C GLN A 52 4.08 -16.03 2.12
N PRO A 53 3.74 -17.31 2.36
CA PRO A 53 4.45 -18.44 1.77
C PRO A 53 4.30 -18.49 0.23
N ILE A 54 3.17 -18.01 -0.31
CA ILE A 54 2.95 -17.96 -1.77
C ILE A 54 3.89 -16.96 -2.43
N ILE A 55 3.99 -15.73 -1.90
CA ILE A 55 4.89 -14.72 -2.47
C ILE A 55 6.37 -15.08 -2.28
N GLN A 56 6.73 -15.80 -1.20
CA GLN A 56 8.07 -16.35 -1.02
C GLN A 56 8.40 -17.37 -2.11
N ARG A 57 7.48 -18.31 -2.38
CA ARG A 57 7.66 -19.28 -3.46
C ARG A 57 7.73 -18.60 -4.83
N LEU A 58 6.92 -17.57 -5.06
CA LEU A 58 6.96 -16.79 -6.29
C LEU A 58 8.34 -16.15 -6.47
N ARG A 59 8.85 -15.48 -5.44
CA ARG A 59 10.21 -14.93 -5.42
C ARG A 59 11.25 -16.01 -5.71
N ASP A 60 11.14 -17.19 -5.09
CA ASP A 60 12.13 -18.26 -5.28
C ASP A 60 12.15 -18.79 -6.72
N ILE A 61 11.01 -18.76 -7.42
CA ILE A 61 10.89 -19.19 -8.82
C ILE A 61 11.32 -18.08 -9.79
N THR A 62 10.98 -16.82 -9.50
CA THR A 62 11.24 -15.71 -10.43
C THR A 62 12.56 -15.00 -10.15
N SER A 63 13.17 -15.21 -8.98
CA SER A 63 14.26 -14.40 -8.41
C SER A 63 13.95 -12.92 -8.19
N HIS A 64 12.69 -12.49 -8.36
CA HIS A 64 12.27 -11.09 -8.19
C HIS A 64 11.47 -10.89 -6.91
N SER A 65 11.43 -9.65 -6.41
CA SER A 65 10.63 -9.33 -5.23
C SER A 65 9.13 -9.54 -5.48
N ALA A 66 8.42 -10.03 -4.47
CA ALA A 66 6.98 -10.26 -4.52
C ALA A 66 6.31 -9.72 -3.25
N GLN A 67 5.06 -9.29 -3.36
CA GLN A 67 4.41 -8.51 -2.31
C GLN A 67 2.89 -8.62 -2.40
N LEU A 68 2.23 -8.41 -1.26
CA LEU A 68 0.78 -8.30 -1.14
C LEU A 68 0.44 -6.92 -0.61
N SER A 69 -0.62 -6.33 -1.14
CA SER A 69 -1.09 -5.03 -0.70
C SER A 69 -2.60 -4.98 -0.61
N VAL A 70 -3.11 -4.08 0.22
CA VAL A 70 -4.54 -3.78 0.29
C VAL A 70 -4.78 -2.32 -0.05
N LEU A 71 -6.02 -1.97 -0.37
CA LEU A 71 -6.41 -0.60 -0.64
C LEU A 71 -6.84 0.09 0.66
N ASP A 72 -6.28 1.27 0.93
CA ASP A 72 -6.71 2.19 1.99
C ASP A 72 -6.94 3.58 1.39
N GLY A 73 -8.20 3.85 1.03
CA GLY A 73 -8.57 5.05 0.29
C GLY A 73 -7.84 5.13 -1.05
N ARG A 74 -7.02 6.18 -1.24
CA ARG A 74 -6.26 6.44 -2.47
C ARG A 74 -4.89 5.77 -2.51
N GLU A 75 -4.53 5.01 -1.48
CA GLU A 75 -3.21 4.44 -1.32
C GLU A 75 -3.27 2.92 -1.26
N VAL A 76 -2.25 2.28 -1.84
CA VAL A 76 -1.95 0.88 -1.53
C VAL A 76 -1.09 0.81 -0.29
N VAL A 77 -1.41 -0.13 0.58
CA VAL A 77 -0.64 -0.45 1.78
C VAL A 77 -0.08 -1.85 1.62
N TYR A 78 1.25 -2.00 1.63
CA TYR A 78 1.88 -3.30 1.54
C TYR A 78 1.77 -4.03 2.88
N VAL A 79 1.15 -5.21 2.88
CA VAL A 79 0.88 -6.01 4.08
C VAL A 79 1.78 -7.25 4.19
N ALA A 80 2.36 -7.68 3.08
CA ALA A 80 3.35 -8.76 3.04
C ALA A 80 4.41 -8.46 1.97
N HIS A 81 5.64 -8.91 2.20
CA HIS A 81 6.76 -8.68 1.28
C HIS A 81 7.75 -9.86 1.32
N ALA A 82 8.30 -10.19 0.16
CA ALA A 82 9.35 -11.16 -0.05
C ALA A 82 10.41 -10.53 -0.96
N SER A 83 11.48 -10.00 -0.35
CA SER A 83 12.59 -9.35 -1.07
C SER A 83 13.33 -10.33 -1.97
N ALA A 84 13.70 -9.90 -3.18
CA ALA A 84 14.62 -10.63 -4.05
C ALA A 84 15.96 -10.90 -3.35
N ILE A 85 16.61 -12.00 -3.72
CA ILE A 85 17.92 -12.37 -3.18
C ILE A 85 19.00 -11.75 -4.08
N GLY A 86 19.86 -10.91 -3.52
CA GLY A 86 21.00 -10.33 -4.24
C GLY A 86 20.70 -9.11 -5.10
N GLU A 87 19.46 -8.62 -5.14
CA GLU A 87 19.10 -7.34 -5.77
C GLU A 87 19.13 -6.18 -4.77
N LEU A 88 19.28 -4.96 -5.29
CA LEU A 88 19.10 -3.74 -4.52
C LEU A 88 17.69 -3.72 -3.90
N PRO A 89 17.54 -3.33 -2.62
CA PRO A 89 16.22 -3.23 -2.00
C PRO A 89 15.31 -2.31 -2.80
N SER A 90 14.12 -2.79 -3.16
CA SER A 90 13.09 -2.04 -3.89
C SER A 90 12.53 -0.83 -3.12
N GLY A 91 12.94 -0.64 -1.86
CA GLY A 91 12.41 0.40 -0.97
C GLY A 91 10.97 0.14 -0.53
N VAL A 92 10.43 -1.06 -0.76
CA VAL A 92 9.12 -1.49 -0.26
C VAL A 92 9.30 -2.39 0.96
N SER A 93 8.53 -2.09 2.00
CA SER A 93 8.45 -2.87 3.25
C SER A 93 7.00 -2.89 3.73
N VAL A 94 6.68 -3.80 4.65
CA VAL A 94 5.34 -3.85 5.26
C VAL A 94 5.01 -2.51 5.91
N GLY A 95 3.81 -1.98 5.63
CA GLY A 95 3.35 -0.66 6.03
C GLY A 95 3.71 0.48 5.08
N THR A 96 4.51 0.22 4.03
CA THR A 96 4.78 1.22 2.99
C THR A 96 3.47 1.60 2.29
N ARG A 97 3.29 2.89 2.00
CA ARG A 97 2.11 3.44 1.32
C ARG A 97 2.50 4.06 -0.01
N ARG A 98 1.72 3.81 -1.07
CA ARG A 98 1.94 4.38 -2.41
C ARG A 98 0.61 4.80 -3.04
N PRO A 99 0.57 5.81 -3.91
CA PRO A 99 -0.67 6.21 -4.59
C PRO A 99 -1.20 5.08 -5.48
N ALA A 100 -2.45 4.66 -5.27
CA ALA A 100 -3.01 3.48 -5.93
C ALA A 100 -3.12 3.65 -7.45
N HIS A 101 -3.67 4.77 -7.91
CA HIS A 101 -3.79 5.12 -9.33
C HIS A 101 -2.45 5.11 -10.12
N CYS A 102 -1.30 5.25 -9.46
CA CYS A 102 0.02 5.27 -10.09
C CYS A 102 0.78 3.95 -10.00
N THR A 103 0.21 2.89 -9.43
CA THR A 103 0.91 1.61 -9.24
C THR A 103 0.13 0.47 -9.88
N ALA A 104 0.81 -0.52 -10.48
CA ALA A 104 0.12 -1.70 -11.02
C ALA A 104 -0.75 -2.37 -9.94
N THR A 105 -0.23 -2.54 -8.73
CA THR A 105 -0.97 -3.15 -7.61
C THR A 105 -2.19 -2.33 -7.22
N GLY A 106 -2.09 -1.00 -7.18
CA GLY A 106 -3.22 -0.14 -6.91
C GLY A 106 -4.25 -0.13 -8.02
N ARG A 107 -3.84 -0.21 -9.28
CA ARG A 107 -4.77 -0.33 -10.41
C ARG A 107 -5.56 -1.62 -10.36
N VAL A 108 -4.94 -2.74 -10.01
CA VAL A 108 -5.65 -4.02 -9.77
C VAL A 108 -6.71 -3.90 -8.67
N LEU A 109 -6.37 -3.19 -7.58
CA LEU A 109 -7.30 -2.96 -6.47
C LEU A 109 -8.45 -2.02 -6.85
N LEU A 110 -8.21 -1.07 -7.76
CA LEU A 110 -9.22 -0.10 -8.22
C LEU A 110 -10.07 -0.59 -9.38
N MET A 111 -9.63 -1.57 -10.19
CA MET A 111 -10.29 -1.94 -11.45
C MET A 111 -11.69 -2.57 -11.29
N THR A 112 -12.05 -2.95 -10.06
CA THR A 112 -13.39 -3.47 -9.74
C THR A 112 -14.24 -2.48 -8.95
N MET A 113 -13.71 -1.29 -8.64
CA MET A 113 -14.44 -0.23 -7.97
C MET A 113 -15.49 0.36 -8.91
N PRO A 114 -16.74 0.55 -8.46
CA PRO A 114 -17.75 1.24 -9.25
C PRO A 114 -17.30 2.64 -9.65
N GLU A 115 -17.60 3.07 -10.88
CA GLU A 115 -17.17 4.38 -11.40
C GLU A 115 -17.60 5.55 -10.50
N GLN A 116 -18.76 5.46 -9.86
CA GLN A 116 -19.26 6.47 -8.92
C GLN A 116 -18.37 6.58 -7.68
N GLU A 117 -17.94 5.45 -7.11
CA GLU A 117 -17.03 5.42 -5.97
C GLU A 117 -15.63 5.90 -6.36
N LEU A 118 -15.16 5.49 -7.54
CA LEU A 118 -13.88 5.92 -8.09
C LEU A 118 -13.84 7.44 -8.31
N GLY A 119 -14.93 8.01 -8.85
CA GLY A 119 -15.07 9.46 -9.05
C GLY A 119 -15.11 10.24 -7.74
N ALA A 120 -15.76 9.69 -6.69
CA ALA A 120 -15.74 10.28 -5.36
C ALA A 120 -14.36 10.17 -4.69
N LEU A 121 -13.62 9.11 -4.98
CA LEU A 121 -12.28 8.86 -4.45
C LEU A 121 -11.22 9.73 -5.14
N TYR A 122 -11.39 10.01 -6.43
CA TYR A 122 -10.48 10.84 -7.24
C TYR A 122 -11.20 12.07 -7.85
N PRO A 123 -11.67 13.03 -7.03
CA PRO A 123 -12.19 14.28 -7.55
C PRO A 123 -11.04 15.14 -8.09
N GLU A 124 -11.23 15.90 -9.16
CA GLU A 124 -10.25 16.92 -9.56
C GLU A 124 -10.02 17.89 -8.36
N PRO A 125 -8.77 18.14 -7.89
CA PRO A 125 -7.45 17.91 -8.50
C PRO A 125 -6.64 16.75 -7.87
N ALA A 126 -7.26 15.63 -7.52
CA ALA A 126 -6.65 14.50 -6.80
C ALA A 126 -5.41 13.85 -7.46
N PHE A 127 -5.06 14.27 -8.68
CA PHE A 127 -3.95 13.80 -9.51
C PHE A 127 -2.66 14.61 -9.36
N ALA A 128 -2.59 15.56 -8.42
CA ALA A 128 -1.41 16.43 -8.26
C ALA A 128 -0.08 15.71 -7.88
N PHE A 129 -0.12 14.41 -7.57
CA PHE A 129 1.04 13.61 -7.16
C PHE A 129 1.36 12.46 -8.14
N THR A 130 1.00 12.62 -9.41
CA THR A 130 1.29 11.63 -10.45
C THR A 130 2.75 11.72 -10.88
N SER A 131 3.40 10.56 -11.03
CA SER A 131 4.59 10.44 -11.85
C SER A 131 4.32 10.94 -13.28
N GLU A 132 5.36 11.28 -14.06
CA GLU A 132 5.20 11.80 -15.43
C GLU A 132 4.34 10.89 -16.34
N GLN A 133 4.32 9.59 -16.04
CA GLN A 133 3.65 8.55 -16.82
C GLN A 133 2.27 8.17 -16.28
N GLY A 134 1.89 8.63 -15.08
CA GLY A 134 0.60 8.34 -14.42
C GLY A 134 -0.64 8.90 -15.13
N PRO A 135 -1.86 8.34 -14.89
CA PRO A 135 -3.09 8.96 -15.36
C PRO A 135 -3.25 10.32 -14.66
N LYS A 136 -3.58 11.36 -15.42
CA LYS A 136 -3.65 12.76 -14.97
C LYS A 136 -5.07 13.24 -14.75
N THR A 137 -6.05 12.47 -15.21
CA THR A 137 -7.49 12.80 -15.11
C THR A 137 -8.29 11.56 -14.69
N PRO A 138 -9.51 11.74 -14.12
CA PRO A 138 -10.41 10.63 -13.83
C PRO A 138 -10.72 9.78 -15.07
N LYS A 139 -10.86 10.43 -16.23
CA LYS A 139 -11.16 9.75 -17.49
C LYS A 139 -10.01 8.83 -17.92
N GLU A 140 -8.77 9.31 -17.86
CA GLU A 140 -7.58 8.50 -18.15
C GLU A 140 -7.46 7.33 -17.18
N LEU A 141 -7.77 7.55 -15.89
CA LEU A 141 -7.77 6.47 -14.90
C LEU A 141 -8.82 5.41 -15.24
N VAL A 142 -10.07 5.79 -15.53
CA VAL A 142 -11.13 4.85 -15.91
C VAL A 142 -10.75 4.02 -17.14
N GLU A 143 -10.22 4.67 -18.18
CA GLU A 143 -9.76 3.98 -19.39
C GLU A 143 -8.64 2.98 -19.09
N LEU A 144 -7.65 3.39 -18.28
CA LEU A 144 -6.54 2.55 -17.88
C LEU A 144 -7.01 1.33 -17.07
N LEU A 145 -7.91 1.54 -16.11
CA LEU A 145 -8.50 0.46 -15.31
C LEU A 145 -9.35 -0.49 -16.15
N GLY A 146 -10.09 0.02 -17.14
CA GLY A 146 -10.85 -0.80 -18.08
C GLY A 146 -9.93 -1.73 -18.89
N ASN A 147 -8.80 -1.22 -19.37
CA ASN A 147 -7.79 -2.01 -20.07
C ASN A 147 -7.16 -3.09 -19.18
N ASP A 148 -6.84 -2.77 -17.92
CA ASP A 148 -6.30 -3.74 -16.96
C ASP A 148 -7.34 -4.81 -16.58
N SER A 149 -8.60 -4.41 -16.40
CA SER A 149 -9.71 -5.32 -16.12
C SER A 149 -9.94 -6.31 -17.26
N ALA A 150 -9.94 -5.84 -18.52
CA ALA A 150 -10.06 -6.68 -19.70
C ALA A 150 -8.90 -7.69 -19.85
N ARG A 151 -7.69 -7.30 -19.41
CA ARG A 151 -6.50 -8.18 -19.38
C ARG A 151 -6.50 -9.14 -18.19
N GLY A 152 -7.26 -8.83 -17.14
CA GLY A 152 -7.30 -9.56 -15.87
C GLY A 152 -6.11 -9.28 -14.93
N HIS A 153 -5.20 -8.39 -15.32
CA HIS A 153 -4.00 -8.01 -14.55
C HIS A 153 -3.45 -6.66 -15.02
N ALA A 154 -2.72 -5.97 -14.14
CA ALA A 154 -2.07 -4.71 -14.44
C ALA A 154 -0.57 -4.90 -14.68
N ILE A 155 -0.04 -4.17 -15.66
CA ILE A 155 1.38 -4.06 -15.93
C ILE A 155 1.78 -2.59 -15.84
N SER A 156 2.87 -2.32 -15.15
CA SER A 156 3.46 -0.99 -15.00
C SER A 156 4.94 -1.08 -15.37
N GLU A 157 5.38 -0.35 -16.38
CA GLU A 157 6.79 -0.24 -16.77
C GLU A 157 7.29 1.16 -16.46
N SER A 158 8.18 1.32 -15.47
CA SER A 158 8.71 2.62 -15.03
C SER A 158 7.66 3.66 -14.59
N PHE A 159 6.41 3.24 -14.39
CA PHE A 159 5.29 4.16 -14.19
C PHE A 159 5.42 4.92 -12.88
N TYR A 160 5.76 4.25 -11.78
CA TYR A 160 5.90 4.87 -10.46
C TYR A 160 7.35 5.19 -10.10
N GLN A 161 8.25 4.26 -10.39
CA GLN A 161 9.68 4.40 -10.12
C GLN A 161 10.45 4.10 -11.43
N PRO A 162 11.28 5.02 -11.92
CA PRO A 162 12.06 4.80 -13.13
C PRO A 162 12.90 3.52 -13.05
N GLY A 163 12.85 2.71 -14.10
CA GLY A 163 13.59 1.45 -14.19
C GLY A 163 12.97 0.27 -13.43
N VAL A 164 11.77 0.44 -12.84
CA VAL A 164 11.05 -0.64 -12.16
C VAL A 164 9.82 -1.04 -12.97
N SER A 165 9.76 -2.33 -13.33
CA SER A 165 8.58 -2.93 -13.91
C SER A 165 7.84 -3.78 -12.88
N THR A 166 6.52 -3.77 -12.92
CA THR A 166 5.66 -4.51 -11.99
C THR A 166 4.50 -5.13 -12.73
N VAL A 167 4.24 -6.40 -12.43
CA VAL A 167 3.03 -7.11 -12.85
C VAL A 167 2.22 -7.42 -11.59
N ALA A 168 0.95 -7.06 -11.59
CA ALA A 168 0.05 -7.27 -10.46
C ALA A 168 -1.19 -8.06 -10.89
N TYR A 169 -1.61 -9.00 -10.05
CA TYR A 169 -2.78 -9.84 -10.26
C TYR A 169 -3.77 -9.68 -9.09
N PRO A 170 -5.08 -9.62 -9.35
CA PRO A 170 -6.09 -9.51 -8.30
C PRO A 170 -6.21 -10.80 -7.48
N LEU A 171 -6.20 -10.67 -6.15
CA LEU A 171 -6.68 -11.69 -5.25
C LEU A 171 -8.15 -11.42 -4.94
N ARG A 172 -9.00 -12.42 -5.20
CA ARG A 172 -10.44 -12.31 -5.05
C ARG A 172 -10.94 -13.17 -3.89
N ASP A 173 -11.98 -12.71 -3.21
CA ASP A 173 -12.74 -13.54 -2.28
C ASP A 173 -13.71 -14.49 -3.00
N GLY A 174 -14.47 -15.26 -2.22
CA GLY A 174 -15.46 -16.22 -2.73
C GLY A 174 -16.59 -15.57 -3.52
N ASP A 175 -16.86 -14.28 -3.30
CA ASP A 175 -17.88 -13.50 -4.01
C ASP A 175 -17.29 -12.78 -5.25
N GLY A 176 -16.00 -12.97 -5.53
CA GLY A 176 -15.30 -12.41 -6.68
C GLY A 176 -14.82 -10.98 -6.49
N LYS A 177 -14.96 -10.40 -5.29
CA LYS A 177 -14.48 -9.05 -4.97
C LYS A 177 -12.96 -9.06 -4.78
N VAL A 178 -12.28 -8.05 -5.32
CA VAL A 178 -10.82 -7.91 -5.15
C VAL A 178 -10.51 -7.46 -3.72
N LEU A 179 -9.65 -8.24 -3.04
CA LEU A 179 -9.18 -7.99 -1.67
C LEU A 179 -7.77 -7.41 -1.63
N ALA A 180 -6.89 -7.88 -2.52
CA ALA A 180 -5.46 -7.55 -2.57
C ALA A 180 -4.88 -7.64 -3.99
#